data_AF-A0AAV2SFT4-F1
#
_entry.id   AF-A0AAV2SFT4-F1
#
_cell.length_a   1.000
_cell.length_b   1.000
_cell.length_c   1.000
_cell.angle_alpha   90.00
_cell.angle_beta   90.00
_cell.angle_gamma   90.00
#
_symmetry.space_group_name_H-M   'P 1'
#
loop_
_entity.id
_entity.type
_entity.pdbx_description
1 polymer ?
#
loop_
_entity_poly.entity_id
_entity_poly.type
_entity_poly.pdbx_seq_one_letter_code
_entity_poly.pdbx_strand_id
1 'polypeptide(L)'
;QIKTIYNGYNGTVFDVSKHSAYDLGMTWWIQESIFDKKQLNFKILDKRRNESKIDEVQVQGTVADYLSYKYSAKIKFKELNCLQLLPETKKKFVPIELCEIPDGVIVKKSLSDDEKRNFMKQSGGSSTIVNERLRKTERILKEQNYNNSSPTVKSLQMTISEKPVETDGRVLPTTMLQMKNKGMTDCDIEPCEGEWNPRNHIFFHPAKLTSWAVFNYSRLLKQDQVMMFVKKLTKMAKERGCEMNLPIYKEKGSNPNPSGDFSKLFSEKKDLKFILVVLPKEKKKGEIYDKVKFAGDREVKILTAVVQESNVGKKSGATISNVLQKMNAKLGGVSTVLKQNEILFAMNKENHVMFVGIDVNHPPSGDNSTPSLAAVVGSMDQHVSQYALELRHQRHR
;
A
#
# COMPACT_ATOMS: atom_id res chain seq x y z
N GLN A 1 -7.61 17.53 2.84
CA GLN A 1 -8.98 17.98 3.09
C GLN A 1 -9.25 19.19 2.21
N ILE A 2 -9.73 18.99 0.99
CA ILE A 2 -10.47 20.02 0.25
C ILE A 2 -11.71 19.27 -0.24
N LYS A 3 -12.73 19.30 0.62
CA LYS A 3 -14.07 18.78 0.31
C LYS A 3 -14.75 19.84 -0.56
N THR A 4 -15.17 19.42 -1.74
CA THR A 4 -16.42 19.78 -2.42
C THR A 4 -17.01 21.15 -2.05
N ILE A 5 -16.87 22.13 -2.94
CA ILE A 5 -17.82 23.24 -3.08
C ILE A 5 -18.28 23.23 -4.53
N TYR A 6 -19.28 22.39 -4.80
CA TYR A 6 -20.17 22.57 -5.94
C TYR A 6 -21.56 22.76 -5.33
N ASN A 7 -22.09 23.97 -5.42
CA ASN A 7 -23.52 24.22 -5.41
C ASN A 7 -23.81 25.65 -5.88
N GLY A 8 -24.49 25.72 -7.02
CA GLY A 8 -25.46 26.76 -7.38
C GLY A 8 -24.99 28.20 -7.36
N TYR A 9 -24.55 28.72 -8.52
CA TYR A 9 -24.80 30.12 -8.86
C TYR A 9 -25.09 30.24 -10.35
N ASN A 10 -26.36 30.50 -10.67
CA ASN A 10 -26.76 31.14 -11.92
C ASN A 10 -26.18 32.56 -11.90
N GLY A 11 -25.04 32.74 -12.55
CA GLY A 11 -24.39 34.03 -12.73
C GLY A 11 -23.65 33.98 -14.06
N THR A 12 -23.89 34.98 -14.89
CA THR A 12 -23.39 35.12 -16.26
C THR A 12 -21.92 34.71 -16.38
N VAL A 13 -21.67 33.65 -17.15
CA VAL A 13 -20.34 33.15 -17.50
C VAL A 13 -19.66 34.23 -18.33
N PHE A 14 -18.57 34.80 -17.82
CA PHE A 14 -17.65 35.55 -18.68
C PHE A 14 -16.81 34.53 -19.44
N ASP A 15 -17.23 34.29 -20.67
CA ASP A 15 -16.50 33.49 -21.64
C ASP A 15 -15.24 34.25 -22.08
N VAL A 16 -14.09 33.89 -21.49
CA VAL A 16 -12.77 34.42 -21.88
C VAL A 16 -12.22 33.64 -23.09
N SER A 17 -12.99 32.77 -23.74
CA SER A 17 -12.52 31.96 -24.87
C SER A 17 -12.34 32.73 -26.19
N LYS A 18 -12.72 34.01 -26.28
CA LYS A 18 -12.60 34.78 -27.54
C LYS A 18 -11.23 35.37 -27.85
N HIS A 19 -10.20 35.12 -27.05
CA HIS A 19 -8.81 35.29 -27.49
C HIS A 19 -8.07 33.97 -27.36
N SER A 20 -7.87 33.34 -28.52
CA SER A 20 -7.26 32.04 -28.74
C SER A 20 -5.94 31.88 -27.98
N ALA A 21 -5.96 31.03 -26.95
CA ALA A 21 -4.77 30.36 -26.44
C ALA A 21 -4.65 28.94 -27.03
N TYR A 22 -5.05 28.77 -28.31
CA TYR A 22 -5.01 27.48 -29.00
C TYR A 22 -3.63 27.13 -29.61
N ASP A 23 -2.61 27.98 -29.46
CA ASP A 23 -1.31 27.77 -30.14
C ASP A 23 -0.14 27.35 -29.26
N LEU A 24 -0.33 27.08 -27.96
CA LEU A 24 0.76 26.57 -27.13
C LEU A 24 0.28 25.43 -26.26
N GLY A 25 0.47 24.21 -26.76
CA GLY A 25 0.29 22.94 -26.04
C GLY A 25 1.17 22.84 -24.81
N MET A 26 0.82 23.58 -23.75
CA MET A 26 1.53 23.58 -22.48
C MET A 26 0.59 23.14 -21.35
N THR A 27 0.73 21.89 -20.95
CA THR A 27 0.20 21.36 -19.69
C THR A 27 1.14 21.80 -18.55
N TRP A 28 0.58 22.44 -17.51
CA TRP A 28 1.35 22.89 -16.34
C TRP A 28 1.04 22.00 -15.14
N TRP A 29 2.07 21.72 -14.33
CA TRP A 29 1.95 20.93 -13.09
C TRP A 29 1.92 21.89 -11.89
N ILE A 30 0.97 21.70 -10.97
CA ILE A 30 0.93 22.43 -9.70
C ILE A 30 2.03 21.85 -8.79
N GLN A 31 3.12 22.57 -8.63
CA GLN A 31 4.11 22.30 -7.58
C GLN A 31 3.63 23.00 -6.30
N GLU A 32 3.47 22.26 -5.20
CA GLU A 32 2.96 22.76 -3.92
C GLU A 32 3.89 23.87 -3.38
N SER A 33 3.55 25.12 -3.64
CA SER A 33 4.11 26.28 -2.97
C SER A 33 2.98 27.26 -2.64
N ILE A 34 2.27 26.98 -1.55
CA ILE A 34 1.29 27.90 -0.96
C ILE A 34 2.10 28.97 -0.23
N PHE A 35 2.26 30.14 -0.85
CA PHE A 35 2.96 31.26 -0.24
C PHE A 35 1.99 32.15 0.54
N ASP A 36 2.27 32.36 1.82
CA ASP A 36 1.64 33.39 2.64
C ASP A 36 2.33 34.74 2.34
N LYS A 37 1.74 35.51 1.43
CA LYS A 37 2.14 36.91 1.23
C LYS A 37 0.89 37.75 1.10
N LYS A 38 0.34 38.14 2.25
CA LYS A 38 -0.79 39.07 2.41
C LYS A 38 -0.68 40.40 1.65
N GLN A 39 0.48 40.76 1.10
CA GLN A 39 0.64 41.93 0.22
C GLN A 39 1.74 41.66 -0.80
N LEU A 40 1.41 40.99 -1.91
CA LEU A 40 2.27 41.00 -3.08
C LEU A 40 2.05 42.34 -3.81
N ASN A 41 3.04 43.22 -3.70
CA ASN A 41 3.08 44.49 -4.42
C ASN A 41 3.45 44.22 -5.89
N PHE A 42 2.52 44.44 -6.80
CA PHE A 42 2.76 44.34 -8.25
C PHE A 42 3.09 45.68 -8.85
N LYS A 43 3.96 45.68 -9.85
CA LYS A 43 4.12 46.78 -10.79
C LYS A 43 3.14 46.57 -11.94
N ILE A 44 2.09 47.38 -12.01
CA ILE A 44 1.21 47.41 -13.18
C ILE A 44 1.86 48.33 -14.20
N LEU A 45 2.34 47.76 -15.33
CA LEU A 45 2.77 48.53 -16.49
C LEU A 45 1.54 48.78 -17.37
N ASP A 46 0.96 49.97 -17.25
CA ASP A 46 -0.13 50.43 -18.12
C ASP A 46 0.49 51.15 -19.34
N LYS A 47 0.50 50.50 -20.51
CA LYS A 47 0.91 51.15 -21.76
C LYS A 47 -0.29 51.93 -22.31
N ARG A 48 -0.51 53.15 -21.84
CA ARG A 48 -1.44 54.07 -22.51
C ARG A 48 -0.79 54.57 -23.79
N ARG A 49 -1.43 54.29 -24.92
CA ARG A 49 -1.00 54.81 -26.21
C ARG A 49 -1.63 56.18 -26.39
N ASN A 50 -0.92 57.24 -25.98
CA ASN A 50 -1.14 58.57 -26.53
C ASN A 50 0.00 58.89 -27.48
N GLU A 51 -0.37 59.41 -28.63
CA GLU A 51 0.53 59.77 -29.72
C GLU A 51 1.70 60.58 -29.15
N SER A 52 2.90 59.99 -29.24
CA SER A 52 4.24 60.55 -28.99
C SER A 52 4.92 60.47 -27.61
N LYS A 53 4.34 59.92 -26.53
CA LYS A 53 5.12 59.51 -25.32
C LYS A 53 4.51 58.28 -24.61
N ILE A 54 5.35 57.29 -24.29
CA ILE A 54 5.00 56.18 -23.39
C ILE A 54 5.26 56.67 -21.96
N ASP A 55 4.23 57.11 -21.25
CA ASP A 55 4.35 57.35 -19.81
C ASP A 55 4.25 56.02 -19.07
N GLU A 56 5.38 55.54 -18.53
CA GLU A 56 5.40 54.38 -17.63
C GLU A 56 4.86 54.79 -16.25
N VAL A 57 3.55 54.68 -16.05
CA VAL A 57 2.96 54.89 -14.72
C VAL A 57 3.17 53.63 -13.88
N GLN A 58 4.05 53.70 -12.88
CA GLN A 58 4.22 52.63 -11.89
C GLN A 58 3.11 52.72 -10.84
N VAL A 59 2.08 51.88 -10.99
CA VAL A 59 1.04 51.72 -9.96
C VAL A 59 1.35 50.49 -9.13
N GLN A 60 1.45 50.69 -7.81
CA GLN A 60 1.58 49.63 -6.81
C GLN A 60 0.18 49.17 -6.41
N GLY A 61 -0.11 47.88 -6.56
CA GLY A 61 -1.42 47.31 -6.23
C GLY A 61 -1.37 45.81 -5.98
N THR A 62 -2.48 45.24 -5.50
CA THR A 62 -2.63 43.79 -5.27
C THR A 62 -2.99 43.05 -6.56
N VAL A 63 -2.90 41.71 -6.56
CA VAL A 63 -3.41 40.88 -7.68
C VAL A 63 -4.89 41.20 -7.95
N ALA A 64 -5.69 41.36 -6.88
CA ALA A 64 -7.11 41.66 -7.00
C ALA A 64 -7.36 43.02 -7.66
N ASP A 65 -6.56 44.04 -7.31
CA ASP A 65 -6.68 45.38 -7.90
C ASP A 65 -6.31 45.34 -9.39
N TYR A 66 -5.23 44.64 -9.75
CA TYR A 66 -4.83 44.46 -11.15
C TYR A 66 -5.92 43.74 -11.96
N LEU A 67 -6.50 42.67 -11.44
CA LEU A 67 -7.53 41.91 -12.16
C LEU A 67 -8.84 42.69 -12.27
N SER A 68 -9.21 43.45 -11.24
CA SER A 68 -10.36 44.35 -11.29
C SER A 68 -10.14 45.51 -12.26
N TYR A 69 -8.92 46.06 -12.33
CA TYR A 69 -8.59 47.16 -13.23
C TYR A 69 -8.52 46.70 -14.69
N LYS A 70 -7.75 45.64 -14.97
CA LYS A 70 -7.44 45.20 -16.34
C LYS A 70 -8.51 44.31 -16.97
N TYR A 71 -9.14 43.46 -16.18
CA TYR A 71 -10.09 42.46 -16.68
C TYR A 71 -11.50 42.64 -16.10
N SER A 72 -11.74 43.71 -15.32
CA SER A 72 -13.01 43.94 -14.61
C SER A 72 -13.46 42.76 -13.74
N ALA A 73 -12.51 41.91 -13.32
CA ALA A 73 -12.78 40.71 -12.55
C ALA A 73 -12.92 41.05 -11.06
N LYS A 74 -14.06 40.67 -10.47
CA LYS A 74 -14.31 40.84 -9.03
C LYS A 74 -13.89 39.58 -8.28
N ILE A 75 -12.73 39.63 -7.64
CA ILE A 75 -12.24 38.57 -6.75
C ILE A 75 -13.00 38.61 -5.43
N LYS A 76 -13.70 37.52 -5.10
CA LYS A 76 -14.51 37.41 -3.87
C LYS A 76 -13.64 37.07 -2.67
N PHE A 77 -12.70 36.15 -2.85
CA PHE A 77 -11.89 35.59 -1.76
C PHE A 77 -10.48 36.19 -1.76
N LYS A 78 -10.38 37.49 -1.43
CA LYS A 78 -9.13 38.25 -1.48
C LYS A 78 -8.11 37.81 -0.42
N GLU A 79 -8.57 37.12 0.62
CA GLU A 79 -7.80 36.57 1.73
C GLU A 79 -7.09 35.26 1.40
N LEU A 80 -7.45 34.59 0.30
CA LEU A 80 -6.81 33.35 -0.12
C LEU A 80 -5.51 33.62 -0.88
N ASN A 81 -4.57 32.69 -0.74
CA ASN A 81 -3.30 32.75 -1.46
C ASN A 81 -3.51 32.55 -2.97
N CYS A 82 -2.65 33.19 -3.78
CA CYS A 82 -2.63 32.97 -5.22
C CYS A 82 -1.74 31.77 -5.59
N LEU A 83 -2.06 31.11 -6.71
CA LEU A 83 -1.20 30.11 -7.34
C LEU A 83 -0.13 30.81 -8.18
N GLN A 84 1.11 30.33 -8.08
CA GLN A 84 2.21 30.80 -8.91
C GLN A 84 2.40 29.86 -10.11
N LEU A 85 2.25 30.38 -11.33
CA LEU A 85 2.24 29.55 -12.55
C LEU A 85 3.61 29.38 -13.23
N LEU A 86 4.61 30.19 -12.86
CA LEU A 86 5.94 30.18 -13.47
C LEU A 86 7.05 30.13 -12.40
N PRO A 87 8.28 29.76 -12.77
CA PRO A 87 9.43 29.84 -11.87
C PRO A 87 9.53 31.19 -11.17
N GLU A 88 10.14 31.20 -9.98
CA GLU A 88 10.23 32.35 -9.06
C GLU A 88 10.69 33.66 -9.72
N THR A 89 11.46 33.54 -10.80
CA THR A 89 11.99 34.67 -11.57
C THR A 89 10.94 35.49 -12.31
N LYS A 90 9.77 34.92 -12.68
CA LYS A 90 8.76 35.59 -13.51
C LYS A 90 7.53 36.10 -12.74
N LYS A 91 7.45 35.89 -11.42
CA LYS A 91 6.44 36.46 -10.49
C LYS A 91 5.01 36.58 -11.06
N LYS A 92 4.49 35.51 -11.67
CA LYS A 92 3.09 35.46 -12.18
C LYS A 92 2.20 34.71 -11.19
N PHE A 93 1.19 35.40 -10.69
CA PHE A 93 0.25 34.88 -9.68
C PHE A 93 -1.18 34.97 -10.19
N VAL A 94 -1.97 33.93 -9.91
CA VAL A 94 -3.38 33.84 -10.28
C VAL A 94 -4.18 33.45 -9.04
N PRO A 95 -5.27 34.15 -8.68
CA PRO A 95 -6.14 33.75 -7.58
C PRO A 95 -6.71 32.35 -7.81
N ILE A 96 -6.78 31.53 -6.76
CA ILE A 96 -7.33 30.16 -6.83
C ILE A 96 -8.76 30.15 -7.40
N GLU A 97 -9.54 31.20 -7.13
CA GLU A 97 -10.92 31.37 -7.65
C GLU A 97 -11.00 31.39 -9.18
N LEU A 98 -9.93 31.75 -9.88
CA LEU A 98 -9.88 31.79 -11.34
C LEU A 98 -9.22 30.54 -11.96
N CYS A 99 -8.92 29.52 -11.16
CA CYS A 99 -8.23 28.33 -11.62
C CYS A 99 -9.16 27.12 -11.59
N GLU A 100 -9.20 26.39 -12.71
CA GLU A 100 -9.85 25.10 -12.83
C GLU A 100 -8.80 24.00 -12.96
N ILE A 101 -9.07 22.84 -12.35
CA ILE A 101 -8.23 21.66 -12.54
C ILE A 101 -8.67 21.02 -13.86
N PRO A 102 -7.78 20.88 -14.85
CA PRO A 102 -8.16 20.31 -16.14
C PRO A 102 -8.57 18.85 -15.99
N ASP A 103 -9.45 18.40 -16.88
CA ASP A 103 -9.85 17.00 -16.96
C ASP A 103 -8.66 16.11 -17.36
N GLY A 104 -8.68 14.86 -16.88
CA GLY A 104 -7.65 13.86 -17.22
C GLY A 104 -6.34 13.97 -16.44
N VAL A 105 -6.24 14.83 -15.42
CA VAL A 105 -5.04 14.90 -14.56
C VAL A 105 -4.90 13.62 -13.71
N ILE A 106 -3.79 12.93 -13.89
CA ILE A 106 -3.47 11.71 -13.13
C ILE A 106 -2.90 12.08 -11.75
N VAL A 107 -3.54 11.59 -10.69
CA VAL A 107 -3.03 11.72 -9.32
C VAL A 107 -1.90 10.72 -9.09
N LYS A 108 -0.67 11.23 -8.98
CA LYS A 108 0.54 10.41 -8.72
C LYS A 108 0.79 10.13 -7.23
N LYS A 109 0.11 10.84 -6.33
CA LYS A 109 0.24 10.64 -4.88
C LYS A 109 -0.41 9.31 -4.48
N SER A 110 0.21 8.59 -3.53
CA SER A 110 -0.41 7.38 -2.97
C SER A 110 -1.72 7.74 -2.28
N LEU A 111 -2.77 7.00 -2.60
CA LEU A 111 -4.05 7.04 -1.89
C LEU A 111 -3.86 6.67 -0.41
N SER A 112 -4.61 7.32 0.47
CA SER A 112 -4.79 6.92 1.87
C SER A 112 -5.52 5.57 1.96
N ASP A 113 -5.45 4.89 3.11
CA ASP A 113 -6.11 3.58 3.27
C ASP A 113 -7.64 3.65 3.12
N ASP A 114 -8.26 4.77 3.48
CA ASP A 114 -9.70 4.97 3.30
C ASP A 114 -10.04 5.25 1.83
N GLU A 115 -9.22 6.03 1.13
CA GLU A 115 -9.35 6.22 -0.32
C GLU A 115 -9.11 4.92 -1.09
N LYS A 116 -8.09 4.13 -0.73
CA LYS A 116 -7.86 2.79 -1.29
C LYS A 116 -9.06 1.89 -1.07
N ARG A 117 -9.65 1.90 0.14
CA ARG A 117 -10.86 1.11 0.45
C ARG A 117 -12.04 1.54 -0.40
N ASN A 118 -12.27 2.84 -0.55
CA ASN A 118 -13.35 3.37 -1.38
C ASN A 118 -13.12 3.08 -2.87
N PHE A 119 -11.90 3.26 -3.36
CA PHE A 119 -11.49 2.92 -4.71
C PHE A 119 -11.71 1.44 -5.00
N MET A 120 -11.32 0.55 -4.08
CA MET A 120 -11.60 -0.88 -4.19
C MET A 120 -13.11 -1.13 -4.24
N LYS A 121 -13.91 -0.55 -3.34
CA LYS A 121 -15.37 -0.72 -3.37
C LYS A 121 -16.00 -0.24 -4.68
N GLN A 122 -15.59 0.92 -5.19
CA GLN A 122 -16.11 1.51 -6.43
C GLN A 122 -15.65 0.77 -7.67
N SER A 123 -14.43 0.26 -7.67
CA SER A 123 -13.89 -0.58 -8.75
C SER A 123 -14.41 -2.02 -8.70
N GLY A 124 -15.42 -2.30 -7.85
CA GLY A 124 -16.01 -3.63 -7.70
C GLY A 124 -15.03 -4.62 -7.09
N GLY A 125 -14.39 -4.23 -5.98
CA GLY A 125 -13.21 -4.85 -5.39
C GLY A 125 -13.36 -6.35 -5.25
N SER A 126 -12.37 -7.12 -5.72
CA SER A 126 -12.25 -8.58 -5.74
C SER A 126 -13.45 -9.43 -6.23
N SER A 127 -14.65 -8.86 -6.35
CA SER A 127 -15.94 -9.55 -6.50
C SER A 127 -16.84 -8.89 -7.53
N THR A 128 -16.32 -8.07 -8.44
CA THR A 128 -16.97 -7.96 -9.75
C THR A 128 -16.96 -9.37 -10.31
N ILE A 129 -18.14 -10.00 -10.30
CA ILE A 129 -18.38 -11.33 -10.85
C ILE A 129 -17.73 -11.32 -12.23
N VAL A 130 -16.89 -12.30 -12.56
CA VAL A 130 -16.09 -12.33 -13.80
C VAL A 130 -16.93 -11.93 -15.03
N ASN A 131 -18.18 -12.37 -15.07
CA ASN A 131 -19.18 -12.03 -16.08
C ASN A 131 -19.48 -10.52 -16.21
N GLU A 132 -19.53 -9.78 -15.11
CA GLU A 132 -19.73 -8.33 -15.12
C GLU A 132 -18.52 -7.59 -15.71
N ARG A 133 -17.30 -8.04 -15.38
CA ARG A 133 -16.09 -7.48 -16.00
C ARG A 133 -16.08 -7.72 -17.51
N LEU A 134 -16.39 -8.94 -17.94
CA LEU A 134 -16.49 -9.28 -19.36
C LEU A 134 -17.51 -8.40 -20.07
N ARG A 135 -18.74 -8.30 -19.55
CA ARG A 135 -19.80 -7.44 -20.11
C ARG A 135 -19.37 -5.98 -20.19
N LYS A 136 -18.68 -5.47 -19.17
CA LYS A 136 -18.17 -4.09 -19.16
C LYS A 136 -17.14 -3.87 -20.26
N THR A 137 -16.20 -4.81 -20.42
CA THR A 137 -15.19 -4.77 -21.50
C THR A 137 -15.85 -4.81 -22.87
N GLU A 138 -16.80 -5.73 -23.10
CA GLU A 138 -17.55 -5.83 -24.35
C GLU A 138 -18.32 -4.54 -24.67
N ARG A 139 -18.95 -3.94 -23.66
CA ARG A 139 -19.66 -2.66 -23.81
C ARG A 139 -18.71 -1.53 -24.21
N ILE A 140 -17.58 -1.40 -23.51
CA ILE A 140 -16.57 -0.38 -23.84
C ILE A 140 -16.10 -0.55 -25.28
N LEU A 141 -15.82 -1.79 -25.69
CA LEU A 141 -15.36 -2.08 -27.05
C LEU A 141 -16.40 -1.67 -28.11
N LYS A 142 -17.68 -1.98 -27.88
CA LYS A 142 -18.80 -1.56 -28.74
C LYS A 142 -18.96 -0.05 -28.80
N GLU A 143 -18.87 0.63 -27.66
CA GLU A 143 -18.98 2.09 -27.57
C GLU A 143 -17.85 2.80 -28.32
N GLN A 144 -16.62 2.26 -28.27
CA GLN A 144 -15.50 2.82 -29.03
C GLN A 144 -15.65 2.62 -30.54
N ASN A 145 -16.33 1.55 -30.97
CA ASN A 145 -16.70 1.28 -32.36
C ASN A 145 -15.51 1.37 -33.34
N TYR A 146 -14.34 0.87 -32.93
CA TYR A 146 -13.06 1.13 -33.60
C TYR A 146 -13.06 0.80 -35.11
N ASN A 147 -13.75 -0.26 -35.53
CA ASN A 147 -13.82 -0.66 -36.94
C ASN A 147 -14.48 0.41 -37.84
N ASN A 148 -15.42 1.18 -37.29
CA ASN A 148 -16.16 2.19 -38.03
C ASN A 148 -15.66 3.61 -37.74
N SER A 149 -15.27 3.90 -36.49
CA SER A 149 -14.96 5.24 -36.01
C SER A 149 -13.49 5.61 -36.15
N SER A 150 -12.55 4.65 -36.15
CA SER A 150 -11.12 4.92 -36.11
C SER A 150 -10.51 5.05 -37.51
N PRO A 151 -10.01 6.25 -37.92
CA PRO A 151 -9.32 6.42 -39.19
C PRO A 151 -8.03 5.59 -39.26
N THR A 152 -7.35 5.41 -38.12
CA THR A 152 -6.11 4.63 -38.02
C THR A 152 -6.33 3.15 -38.28
N VAL A 153 -7.40 2.56 -37.75
CA VAL A 153 -7.70 1.14 -37.97
C VAL A 153 -8.01 0.88 -39.45
N LYS A 154 -8.77 1.78 -40.07
CA LYS A 154 -9.08 1.73 -41.50
C LYS A 154 -7.85 1.92 -42.39
N SER A 155 -6.98 2.88 -42.08
CA SER A 155 -5.77 3.13 -42.88
C SER A 155 -4.76 1.99 -42.81
N LEU A 156 -4.70 1.28 -41.69
CA LEU A 156 -3.89 0.08 -41.52
C LEU A 156 -4.54 -1.19 -42.11
N GLN A 157 -5.75 -1.08 -42.69
CA GLN A 157 -6.52 -2.21 -43.22
C GLN A 157 -6.71 -3.34 -42.19
N MET A 158 -6.88 -2.96 -40.92
CA MET A 158 -7.08 -3.88 -39.81
C MET A 158 -8.55 -3.93 -39.40
N THR A 159 -8.95 -5.04 -38.79
CA THR A 159 -10.25 -5.18 -38.12
C THR A 159 -10.05 -5.70 -36.71
N ILE A 160 -10.76 -5.12 -35.75
CA ILE A 160 -10.75 -5.53 -34.34
C ILE A 160 -11.95 -6.42 -34.07
N SER A 161 -11.72 -7.63 -33.55
CA SER A 161 -12.80 -8.51 -33.10
C SER A 161 -13.57 -7.89 -31.94
N GLU A 162 -14.90 -7.89 -31.99
CA GLU A 162 -15.76 -7.45 -30.89
C GLU A 162 -16.05 -8.54 -29.85
N LYS A 163 -15.59 -9.77 -30.13
CA LYS A 163 -15.71 -10.91 -29.23
C LYS A 163 -14.37 -11.21 -28.56
N PRO A 164 -14.37 -11.57 -27.26
CA PRO A 164 -13.18 -12.11 -26.60
C PRO A 164 -12.65 -13.33 -27.36
N VAL A 165 -11.33 -13.53 -27.27
CA VAL A 165 -10.69 -14.74 -27.81
C VAL A 165 -11.09 -15.92 -26.91
N GLU A 166 -11.65 -16.95 -27.53
CA GLU A 166 -11.93 -18.23 -26.87
C GLU A 166 -10.68 -19.10 -26.93
N THR A 167 -10.36 -19.75 -25.82
CA THR A 167 -9.20 -20.64 -25.72
C THR A 167 -9.50 -21.78 -24.76
N ASP A 168 -8.97 -22.96 -25.07
CA ASP A 168 -9.08 -24.10 -24.19
C ASP A 168 -8.12 -23.96 -23.02
N GLY A 169 -8.67 -23.97 -21.81
CA GLY A 169 -7.92 -24.02 -20.56
C GLY A 169 -7.88 -25.43 -20.00
N ARG A 170 -6.88 -25.72 -19.15
CA ARG A 170 -6.84 -26.96 -18.38
C ARG A 170 -6.87 -26.64 -16.89
N VAL A 171 -7.76 -27.29 -16.16
CA VAL A 171 -7.75 -27.30 -14.70
C VAL A 171 -6.80 -28.40 -14.27
N LEU A 172 -5.68 -28.01 -13.66
CA LEU A 172 -4.71 -28.99 -13.16
C LEU A 172 -5.30 -29.75 -11.96
N PRO A 173 -4.97 -31.03 -11.79
CA PRO A 173 -5.43 -31.80 -10.63
C PRO A 173 -4.95 -31.16 -9.34
N THR A 174 -5.78 -31.23 -8.30
CA THR A 174 -5.44 -30.73 -6.97
C THR A 174 -4.27 -31.53 -6.40
N THR A 175 -3.28 -30.81 -5.88
CA THR A 175 -2.16 -31.40 -5.14
C THR A 175 -2.54 -31.68 -3.70
N MET A 176 -2.29 -32.90 -3.24
CA MET A 176 -2.57 -33.29 -1.85
C MET A 176 -1.58 -32.66 -0.87
N LEU A 177 -2.11 -32.10 0.21
CA LEU A 177 -1.34 -31.63 1.36
C LEU A 177 -1.26 -32.71 2.43
N GLN A 178 -0.28 -32.62 3.30
CA GLN A 178 -0.14 -33.47 4.46
C GLN A 178 0.08 -32.63 5.73
N MET A 179 -0.71 -32.96 6.75
CA MET A 179 -0.57 -32.49 8.12
C MET A 179 -0.48 -33.69 9.05
N LYS A 180 -0.60 -33.47 10.35
CA LYS A 180 -0.63 -34.53 11.36
C LYS A 180 -1.97 -34.52 12.10
N ASN A 181 -2.40 -35.67 12.59
CA ASN A 181 -3.57 -35.80 13.47
C ASN A 181 -3.17 -35.78 14.95
N LYS A 182 -4.18 -35.67 15.83
CA LYS A 182 -3.99 -35.84 17.29
C LYS A 182 -3.51 -37.28 17.55
N GLY A 183 -2.21 -37.44 17.81
CA GLY A 183 -1.51 -38.73 17.80
C GLY A 183 -0.25 -38.75 16.91
N MET A 184 0.07 -37.65 16.24
CA MET A 184 1.26 -37.48 15.38
C MET A 184 1.32 -38.44 14.17
N THR A 185 0.17 -38.97 13.76
CA THR A 185 0.02 -39.73 12.51
C THR A 185 -0.22 -38.79 11.34
N ASP A 186 0.25 -39.17 10.16
CA ASP A 186 0.03 -38.39 8.93
C ASP A 186 -1.45 -38.32 8.57
N CYS A 187 -1.85 -37.16 8.06
CA CYS A 187 -3.20 -36.89 7.58
C CYS A 187 -3.12 -36.15 6.27
N ASP A 188 -3.63 -36.79 5.21
CA ASP A 188 -3.73 -36.16 3.90
C ASP A 188 -4.93 -35.20 3.90
N ILE A 189 -4.78 -34.06 3.23
CA ILE A 189 -5.78 -33.01 3.09
C ILE A 189 -5.86 -32.66 1.61
N GLU A 190 -7.05 -32.73 1.05
CA GLU A 190 -7.34 -32.28 -0.31
C GLU A 190 -7.83 -30.83 -0.27
N PRO A 191 -7.08 -29.87 -0.86
CA PRO A 191 -7.58 -28.53 -1.07
C PRO A 191 -8.82 -28.49 -1.96
N CYS A 192 -9.77 -27.62 -1.65
CA CYS A 192 -10.93 -27.34 -2.49
C CYS A 192 -10.83 -25.89 -2.97
N GLU A 193 -10.86 -25.68 -4.29
CA GLU A 193 -10.76 -24.34 -4.91
C GLU A 193 -9.53 -23.54 -4.44
N GLY A 194 -8.42 -24.23 -4.14
CA GLY A 194 -7.18 -23.61 -3.64
C GLY A 194 -7.18 -23.28 -2.15
N GLU A 195 -8.23 -23.65 -1.41
CA GLU A 195 -8.33 -23.45 0.03
C GLU A 195 -8.31 -24.78 0.79
N TRP A 196 -7.73 -24.75 1.99
CA TRP A 196 -7.84 -25.86 2.94
C TRP A 196 -8.00 -25.30 4.35
N ASN A 197 -8.68 -26.07 5.20
CA ASN A 197 -8.93 -25.65 6.57
C ASN A 197 -8.08 -26.49 7.53
N PRO A 198 -7.10 -25.90 8.23
CA PRO A 198 -6.25 -26.66 9.13
C PRO A 198 -6.98 -27.12 10.40
N ARG A 199 -8.26 -26.76 10.64
CA ARG A 199 -9.04 -27.15 11.85
C ARG A 199 -8.91 -28.64 12.17
N ASN A 200 -8.82 -28.95 13.46
CA ASN A 200 -8.69 -30.31 14.03
C ASN A 200 -7.38 -31.06 13.74
N HIS A 201 -6.52 -30.57 12.84
CA HIS A 201 -5.18 -31.11 12.61
C HIS A 201 -4.10 -30.42 13.47
N ILE A 202 -2.98 -31.11 13.69
CA ILE A 202 -1.77 -30.55 14.29
C ILE A 202 -0.77 -30.21 13.17
N PHE A 203 0.17 -29.31 13.46
CA PHE A 203 1.21 -28.96 12.48
C PHE A 203 2.09 -30.16 12.13
N PHE A 204 2.59 -30.18 10.90
CA PHE A 204 3.48 -31.25 10.43
C PHE A 204 4.73 -31.40 11.31
N HIS A 205 5.39 -30.27 11.59
CA HIS A 205 6.43 -30.13 12.60
C HIS A 205 6.08 -28.97 13.53
N PRO A 206 5.47 -29.23 14.69
CA PRO A 206 5.11 -28.19 15.64
C PRO A 206 6.35 -27.66 16.37
N ALA A 207 6.49 -26.34 16.44
CA ALA A 207 7.59 -25.71 17.14
C ALA A 207 7.41 -25.70 18.67
N LYS A 208 8.52 -25.55 19.39
CA LYS A 208 8.60 -25.37 20.84
C LYS A 208 8.94 -23.92 21.18
N LEU A 209 8.16 -23.31 22.08
CA LEU A 209 8.35 -21.96 22.58
C LEU A 209 8.11 -21.88 24.10
N THR A 210 9.19 -22.01 24.87
CA THR A 210 9.13 -22.01 26.35
C THR A 210 9.48 -20.65 26.95
N SER A 211 10.42 -19.91 26.34
CA SER A 211 10.91 -18.61 26.83
C SER A 211 10.66 -17.51 25.80
N TRP A 212 9.65 -16.67 26.07
CA TRP A 212 9.22 -15.59 25.19
C TRP A 212 8.51 -14.47 25.94
N ALA A 213 8.40 -13.32 25.30
CA ALA A 213 7.87 -12.10 25.88
C ALA A 213 6.74 -11.48 25.06
N VAL A 214 5.94 -10.64 25.73
CA VAL A 214 4.89 -9.84 25.11
C VAL A 214 5.09 -8.37 25.46
N PHE A 215 5.21 -7.53 24.45
CA PHE A 215 5.18 -6.08 24.57
C PHE A 215 3.85 -5.52 24.10
N ASN A 216 3.23 -4.70 24.94
CA ASN A 216 2.02 -3.98 24.62
C ASN A 216 2.30 -2.49 24.43
N TYR A 217 2.37 -2.07 23.18
CA TYR A 217 2.48 -0.67 22.78
C TYR A 217 1.13 -0.04 22.45
N SER A 218 0.03 -0.79 22.61
CA SER A 218 -1.32 -0.25 22.46
C SER A 218 -1.61 0.78 23.56
N ARG A 219 -2.18 1.91 23.14
CA ARG A 219 -2.72 2.92 24.07
C ARG A 219 -4.13 2.58 24.53
N LEU A 220 -4.86 1.78 23.75
CA LEU A 220 -6.26 1.45 23.98
C LEU A 220 -6.44 0.18 24.80
N LEU A 221 -5.63 -0.85 24.55
CA LEU A 221 -5.77 -2.14 25.20
C LEU A 221 -5.00 -2.20 26.52
N LYS A 222 -5.70 -2.61 27.57
CA LYS A 222 -5.07 -2.94 28.85
C LYS A 222 -4.28 -4.24 28.74
N GLN A 223 -3.27 -4.41 29.59
CA GLN A 223 -2.41 -5.60 29.58
C GLN A 223 -3.21 -6.89 29.74
N ASP A 224 -4.24 -6.89 30.58
CA ASP A 224 -5.11 -8.07 30.78
C ASP A 224 -5.85 -8.49 29.50
N GLN A 225 -6.29 -7.52 28.69
CA GLN A 225 -6.96 -7.81 27.42
C GLN A 225 -6.00 -8.43 26.40
N VAL A 226 -4.76 -7.96 26.36
CA VAL A 226 -3.69 -8.57 25.57
C VAL A 226 -3.40 -9.99 26.08
N MET A 227 -3.33 -10.18 27.40
CA MET A 227 -3.10 -11.50 27.98
C MET A 227 -4.24 -12.48 27.73
N MET A 228 -5.49 -12.03 27.62
CA MET A 228 -6.60 -12.89 27.17
C MET A 228 -6.39 -13.40 25.74
N PHE A 229 -5.90 -12.55 24.83
CA PHE A 229 -5.52 -12.97 23.48
C PHE A 229 -4.37 -13.99 23.52
N VAL A 230 -3.33 -13.71 24.30
CA VAL A 230 -2.16 -14.60 24.46
C VAL A 230 -2.56 -15.96 25.04
N LYS A 231 -3.47 -16.01 26.01
CA LYS A 231 -4.00 -17.27 26.56
C LYS A 231 -4.72 -18.08 25.48
N LYS A 232 -5.55 -17.45 24.64
CA LYS A 232 -6.21 -18.13 23.50
C LYS A 232 -5.21 -18.61 22.46
N LEU A 233 -4.19 -17.80 22.15
CA LEU A 233 -3.09 -18.17 21.26
C LEU A 233 -2.33 -19.39 21.78
N THR A 234 -1.98 -19.39 23.07
CA THR A 234 -1.26 -20.50 23.72
C THR A 234 -2.12 -21.77 23.76
N LYS A 235 -3.42 -21.64 24.04
CA LYS A 235 -4.37 -22.77 23.98
C LYS A 235 -4.41 -23.37 22.56
N MET A 236 -4.57 -22.53 21.55
CA MET A 236 -4.59 -22.96 20.15
C MET A 236 -3.24 -23.58 19.74
N ALA A 237 -2.11 -23.04 20.21
CA ALA A 237 -0.79 -23.62 19.96
C ALA A 237 -0.71 -25.07 20.45
N LYS A 238 -1.18 -25.34 21.66
CA LYS A 238 -1.26 -26.71 22.21
C LYS A 238 -2.20 -27.60 21.40
N GLU A 239 -3.35 -27.09 20.97
CA GLU A 239 -4.27 -27.81 20.08
C GLU A 239 -3.65 -28.14 18.71
N ARG A 240 -2.65 -27.35 18.27
CA ARG A 240 -1.85 -27.59 17.05
C ARG A 240 -0.58 -28.39 17.28
N GLY A 241 -0.38 -28.95 18.48
CA GLY A 241 0.77 -29.78 18.84
C GLY A 241 2.03 -29.00 19.25
N CYS A 242 1.99 -27.67 19.31
CA CYS A 242 3.13 -26.88 19.77
C CYS A 242 3.29 -26.93 21.29
N GLU A 243 4.54 -27.07 21.75
CA GLU A 243 4.89 -26.87 23.15
C GLU A 243 5.08 -25.37 23.41
N MET A 244 3.98 -24.67 23.73
CA MET A 244 4.01 -23.23 24.01
C MET A 244 3.55 -22.94 25.44
N ASN A 245 4.44 -22.32 26.23
CA ASN A 245 4.12 -21.82 27.56
C ASN A 245 3.54 -20.41 27.49
N LEU A 246 2.96 -19.93 28.60
CA LEU A 246 2.64 -18.50 28.71
C LEU A 246 3.96 -17.68 28.71
N PRO A 247 3.94 -16.43 28.21
CA PRO A 247 5.13 -15.61 28.15
C PRO A 247 5.66 -15.32 29.56
N ILE A 248 6.97 -15.39 29.72
CA ILE A 248 7.69 -15.15 30.98
C ILE A 248 7.79 -13.67 31.33
N TYR A 249 7.64 -12.80 30.32
CA TYR A 249 7.73 -11.35 30.47
C TYR A 249 6.59 -10.64 29.75
N LYS A 250 6.08 -9.58 30.38
CA LYS A 250 4.86 -8.86 29.97
C LYS A 250 5.06 -7.39 30.31
N GLU A 251 5.28 -6.57 29.30
CA GLU A 251 5.49 -5.14 29.51
C GLU A 251 4.47 -4.30 28.75
N LYS A 252 4.10 -3.17 29.35
CA LYS A 252 3.26 -2.15 28.73
C LYS A 252 4.09 -0.89 28.58
N GLY A 253 4.34 -0.49 27.34
CA GLY A 253 5.07 0.73 27.02
C GLY A 253 4.13 1.77 26.40
N SER A 254 3.82 2.83 27.14
CA SER A 254 2.99 3.94 26.62
C SER A 254 3.74 4.79 25.57
N ASN A 255 5.08 4.77 25.63
CA ASN A 255 5.97 5.42 24.68
C ASN A 255 6.92 4.36 24.07
N PRO A 256 6.62 3.82 22.87
CA PRO A 256 7.37 2.70 22.31
C PRO A 256 8.84 3.06 22.05
N ASN A 257 9.77 2.34 22.68
CA ASN A 257 11.20 2.41 22.39
C ASN A 257 11.77 1.00 22.14
N PRO A 258 11.43 0.35 21.00
CA PRO A 258 11.74 -1.07 20.78
C PRO A 258 13.22 -1.42 20.94
N SER A 259 14.13 -0.56 20.48
CA SER A 259 15.58 -0.76 20.59
C SER A 259 16.04 -0.85 22.05
N GLY A 260 15.63 0.10 22.89
CA GLY A 260 15.98 0.11 24.32
C GLY A 260 15.28 -1.01 25.08
N ASP A 261 13.98 -1.18 24.84
CA ASP A 261 13.13 -2.18 25.50
C ASP A 261 13.65 -3.61 25.24
N PHE A 262 13.97 -3.94 23.98
CA PHE A 262 14.45 -5.27 23.62
C PHE A 262 15.88 -5.50 24.12
N SER A 263 16.76 -4.49 24.02
CA SER A 263 18.14 -4.60 24.51
C SER A 263 18.17 -4.85 26.02
N LYS A 264 17.36 -4.12 26.79
CA LYS A 264 17.22 -4.31 28.23
C LYS A 264 16.73 -5.73 28.55
N LEU A 265 15.63 -6.14 27.93
CA LEU A 265 15.06 -7.46 28.20
C LEU A 265 16.03 -8.59 27.83
N PHE A 266 16.72 -8.49 26.70
CA PHE A 266 17.68 -9.49 26.26
C PHE A 266 18.95 -9.53 27.13
N SER A 267 19.30 -8.41 27.77
CA SER A 267 20.38 -8.38 28.76
C SER A 267 20.03 -9.16 30.03
N GLU A 268 18.76 -9.08 30.46
CA GLU A 268 18.24 -9.73 31.67
C GLU A 268 17.84 -11.21 31.44
N LYS A 269 17.40 -11.55 30.22
CA LYS A 269 16.83 -12.86 29.86
C LYS A 269 17.53 -13.46 28.64
N LYS A 270 18.71 -14.05 28.86
CA LYS A 270 19.57 -14.62 27.80
C LYS A 270 18.96 -15.82 27.06
N ASP A 271 17.98 -16.49 27.65
CA ASP A 271 17.29 -17.64 27.08
C ASP A 271 16.08 -17.27 26.20
N LEU A 272 15.72 -15.97 26.14
CA LEU A 272 14.57 -15.47 25.39
C LEU A 272 14.68 -15.78 23.89
N LYS A 273 13.65 -16.40 23.31
CA LYS A 273 13.66 -16.80 21.89
C LYS A 273 12.74 -15.98 21.00
N PHE A 274 11.75 -15.31 21.57
CA PHE A 274 10.69 -14.68 20.78
C PHE A 274 10.04 -13.49 21.50
N ILE A 275 9.64 -12.47 20.74
CA ILE A 275 8.88 -11.33 21.23
C ILE A 275 7.61 -11.13 20.38
N LEU A 276 6.45 -11.14 21.03
CA LEU A 276 5.18 -10.72 20.42
C LEU A 276 4.89 -9.27 20.79
N VAL A 277 4.72 -8.41 19.79
CA VAL A 277 4.45 -6.98 19.99
C VAL A 277 3.02 -6.65 19.56
N VAL A 278 2.26 -6.02 20.44
CA VAL A 278 0.95 -5.44 20.11
C VAL A 278 1.13 -3.98 19.76
N LEU A 279 0.86 -3.62 18.50
CA LEU A 279 0.99 -2.25 18.03
C LEU A 279 -0.32 -1.47 18.06
N PRO A 280 -0.28 -0.16 18.34
CA PRO A 280 -1.43 0.70 18.17
C PRO A 280 -1.79 0.81 16.69
N LYS A 281 -3.01 1.25 16.37
CA LYS A 281 -3.35 1.63 15.01
C LYS A 281 -2.64 2.93 14.65
N GLU A 282 -1.67 2.85 13.75
CA GLU A 282 -0.85 3.99 13.34
C GLU A 282 -1.57 4.84 12.28
N LYS A 283 -1.34 6.17 12.32
CA LYS A 283 -1.79 7.09 11.26
C LYS A 283 -0.86 7.05 10.05
N LYS A 284 0.44 6.90 10.30
CA LYS A 284 1.47 6.71 9.28
C LYS A 284 1.95 5.26 9.36
N LYS A 285 1.84 4.54 8.25
CA LYS A 285 2.29 3.15 8.16
C LYS A 285 3.80 3.06 8.44
N GLY A 286 4.21 2.15 9.32
CA GLY A 286 5.63 1.81 9.54
C GLY A 286 6.32 2.56 10.68
N GLU A 287 5.69 3.57 11.28
CA GLU A 287 6.34 4.48 12.24
C GLU A 287 6.97 3.76 13.45
N ILE A 288 6.27 2.77 14.02
CA ILE A 288 6.72 1.93 15.12
C ILE A 288 7.04 0.52 14.61
N TYR A 289 6.29 0.02 13.61
CA TYR A 289 6.54 -1.31 13.05
C TYR A 289 7.97 -1.45 12.52
N ASP A 290 8.48 -0.47 11.78
CA ASP A 290 9.83 -0.53 11.22
C ASP A 290 10.88 -0.47 12.34
N LYS A 291 10.64 0.29 13.41
CA LYS A 291 11.51 0.32 14.60
C LYS A 291 11.55 -1.02 15.33
N VAL A 292 10.39 -1.67 15.48
CA VAL A 292 10.31 -3.03 16.08
C VAL A 292 11.08 -4.03 15.25
N LYS A 293 10.97 -3.96 13.91
CA LYS A 293 11.70 -4.84 13.01
C LYS A 293 13.19 -4.57 12.99
N PHE A 294 13.60 -3.31 12.99
CA PHE A 294 14.99 -2.94 13.10
C PHE A 294 15.60 -3.44 14.42
N ALA A 295 14.94 -3.19 15.56
CA ALA A 295 15.40 -3.63 16.87
C ALA A 295 15.50 -5.16 16.99
N GLY A 296 14.46 -5.87 16.54
CA GLY A 296 14.43 -7.33 16.60
C GLY A 296 15.40 -7.99 15.61
N ASP A 297 15.33 -7.63 14.34
CA ASP A 297 16.00 -8.38 13.27
C ASP A 297 17.47 -7.94 13.08
N ARG A 298 17.83 -6.68 13.42
CA ARG A 298 19.18 -6.13 13.21
C ARG A 298 19.97 -5.90 14.49
N GLU A 299 19.38 -5.30 15.51
CA GLU A 299 20.11 -4.93 16.73
C GLU A 299 20.26 -6.12 17.69
N VAL A 300 19.13 -6.70 18.13
CA VAL A 300 19.11 -7.76 19.16
C VAL A 300 19.13 -9.16 18.56
N LYS A 301 18.77 -9.32 17.29
CA LYS A 301 18.68 -10.60 16.55
C LYS A 301 17.75 -11.62 17.23
N ILE A 302 16.55 -11.16 17.60
CA ILE A 302 15.50 -11.99 18.20
C ILE A 302 14.26 -12.04 17.30
N LEU A 303 13.61 -13.21 17.25
CA LEU A 303 12.41 -13.40 16.45
C LEU A 303 11.25 -12.55 16.97
N THR A 304 10.61 -11.78 16.09
CA THR A 304 9.48 -10.92 16.43
C THR A 304 8.21 -11.27 15.65
N ALA A 305 7.06 -11.32 16.32
CA ALA A 305 5.75 -11.22 15.68
C ALA A 305 5.05 -9.94 16.11
N VAL A 306 4.29 -9.34 15.20
CA VAL A 306 3.60 -8.09 15.45
C VAL A 306 2.13 -8.25 15.12
N VAL A 307 1.26 -7.80 16.03
CA VAL A 307 -0.20 -7.87 15.87
C VAL A 307 -0.79 -6.50 16.20
N GLN A 308 -1.69 -6.02 15.34
CA GLN A 308 -2.38 -4.76 15.57
C GLN A 308 -3.43 -4.88 16.69
N GLU A 309 -3.57 -3.85 17.51
CA GLU A 309 -4.52 -3.81 18.64
C GLU A 309 -5.97 -4.13 18.23
N SER A 310 -6.40 -3.74 17.04
CA SER A 310 -7.76 -4.03 16.53
C SER A 310 -8.02 -5.54 16.41
N ASN A 311 -6.99 -6.30 16.03
CA ASN A 311 -7.04 -7.75 15.88
C ASN A 311 -6.98 -8.46 17.24
N VAL A 312 -6.18 -7.92 18.17
CA VAL A 312 -6.11 -8.39 19.56
C VAL A 312 -7.43 -8.13 20.28
N GLY A 313 -8.08 -7.00 20.04
CA GLY A 313 -9.38 -6.64 20.60
C GLY A 313 -10.48 -7.62 20.21
N LYS A 314 -10.58 -7.93 18.90
CA LYS A 314 -11.59 -8.85 18.33
C LYS A 314 -11.39 -10.32 18.74
N LYS A 315 -10.14 -10.77 18.92
CA LYS A 315 -9.80 -12.16 19.32
C LYS A 315 -10.41 -13.24 18.41
N SER A 316 -10.49 -12.97 17.11
CA SER A 316 -10.99 -13.94 16.12
C SER A 316 -10.11 -15.19 16.08
N GLY A 317 -10.72 -16.37 16.08
CA GLY A 317 -10.01 -17.64 15.98
C GLY A 317 -9.17 -17.76 14.70
N ALA A 318 -9.68 -17.24 13.57
CA ALA A 318 -8.94 -17.22 12.30
C ALA A 318 -7.66 -16.37 12.40
N THR A 319 -7.76 -15.17 13.00
CA THR A 319 -6.60 -14.30 13.23
C THR A 319 -5.55 -14.96 14.12
N ILE A 320 -5.99 -15.58 15.22
CA ILE A 320 -5.09 -16.30 16.14
C ILE A 320 -4.40 -17.45 15.41
N SER A 321 -5.13 -18.23 14.61
CA SER A 321 -4.57 -19.34 13.83
C SER A 321 -3.53 -18.86 12.82
N ASN A 322 -3.76 -17.72 12.15
CA ASN A 322 -2.82 -17.15 11.18
C ASN A 322 -1.57 -16.56 11.85
N VAL A 323 -1.72 -15.94 13.02
CA VAL A 323 -0.58 -15.50 13.84
C VAL A 323 0.24 -16.70 14.30
N LEU A 324 -0.41 -17.76 14.77
CA LEU A 324 0.24 -18.98 15.23
C LEU A 324 1.02 -19.67 14.10
N GLN A 325 0.47 -19.78 12.89
CA GLN A 325 1.18 -20.32 11.73
C GLN A 325 2.47 -19.54 11.43
N LYS A 326 2.43 -18.20 11.49
CA LYS A 326 3.61 -17.35 11.33
C LYS A 326 4.64 -17.55 12.44
N MET A 327 4.19 -17.73 13.69
CA MET A 327 5.10 -18.01 14.80
C MET A 327 5.75 -19.39 14.66
N ASN A 328 4.99 -20.40 14.26
CA ASN A 328 5.50 -21.75 14.02
C ASN A 328 6.62 -21.74 12.98
N ALA A 329 6.38 -21.13 11.81
CA ALA A 329 7.38 -21.00 10.75
C ALA A 329 8.66 -20.28 11.21
N LYS A 330 8.52 -19.19 11.95
CA LYS A 330 9.67 -18.43 12.48
C LYS A 330 10.51 -19.21 13.49
N LEU A 331 9.89 -20.14 14.20
CA LEU A 331 10.56 -21.01 15.17
C LEU A 331 11.11 -22.30 14.53
N GLY A 332 11.13 -22.38 13.19
CA GLY A 332 11.61 -23.55 12.44
C GLY A 332 10.61 -24.70 12.36
N GLY A 333 9.36 -24.49 12.81
CA GLY A 333 8.27 -25.46 12.62
C GLY A 333 7.72 -25.43 11.20
N VAL A 334 7.07 -26.52 10.80
CA VAL A 334 6.42 -26.70 9.50
C VAL A 334 4.93 -26.92 9.73
N SER A 335 4.08 -26.06 9.19
CA SER A 335 2.63 -26.17 9.43
C SER A 335 1.97 -27.26 8.58
N THR A 336 2.33 -27.33 7.30
CA THR A 336 1.75 -28.18 6.26
C THR A 336 2.85 -28.48 5.24
N VAL A 337 2.85 -29.68 4.67
CA VAL A 337 3.74 -30.05 3.56
C VAL A 337 2.92 -30.56 2.37
N LEU A 338 3.54 -30.68 1.21
CA LEU A 338 2.98 -31.44 0.10
C LEU A 338 3.15 -32.94 0.40
N LYS A 339 2.18 -33.77 -0.01
CA LYS A 339 2.32 -35.22 0.08
C LYS A 339 3.50 -35.67 -0.81
N GLN A 340 4.35 -36.55 -0.28
CA GLN A 340 5.67 -36.90 -0.88
C GLN A 340 5.64 -37.23 -2.39
N ASN A 341 4.56 -37.86 -2.87
CA ASN A 341 4.46 -38.33 -4.24
C ASN A 341 3.84 -37.30 -5.21
N GLU A 342 3.55 -36.08 -4.76
CA GLU A 342 2.95 -35.05 -5.61
C GLU A 342 3.95 -34.36 -6.53
N ILE A 343 5.22 -34.24 -6.10
CA ILE A 343 6.30 -33.66 -6.91
C ILE A 343 7.45 -34.66 -6.99
N LEU A 344 7.19 -35.80 -7.64
CA LEU A 344 8.15 -36.92 -7.72
C LEU A 344 9.54 -36.49 -8.19
N PHE A 345 9.65 -35.57 -9.14
CA PHE A 345 10.96 -35.16 -9.66
C PHE A 345 11.79 -34.38 -8.63
N ALA A 346 11.14 -33.63 -7.73
CA ALA A 346 11.81 -32.73 -6.78
C ALA A 346 11.82 -33.25 -5.34
N MET A 347 10.87 -34.14 -4.99
CA MET A 347 10.73 -34.74 -3.66
C MET A 347 11.22 -36.20 -3.62
N ASN A 348 11.85 -36.71 -4.68
CA ASN A 348 12.60 -37.96 -4.58
C ASN A 348 13.88 -37.72 -3.78
N LYS A 349 14.16 -38.55 -2.77
CA LYS A 349 15.37 -38.47 -1.92
C LYS A 349 16.67 -38.58 -2.72
N GLU A 350 16.62 -39.22 -3.89
CA GLU A 350 17.76 -39.38 -4.80
C GLU A 350 18.00 -38.12 -5.66
N ASN A 351 17.02 -37.23 -5.77
CA ASN A 351 17.11 -35.99 -6.55
C ASN A 351 17.34 -34.80 -5.60
N HIS A 352 18.52 -34.18 -5.68
CA HIS A 352 18.82 -32.98 -4.91
C HIS A 352 18.41 -31.72 -5.68
N VAL A 353 17.12 -31.35 -5.60
CA VAL A 353 16.56 -30.15 -6.24
C VAL A 353 16.40 -29.02 -5.22
N MET A 354 16.84 -27.82 -5.58
CA MET A 354 16.62 -26.59 -4.82
C MET A 354 15.69 -25.64 -5.59
N PHE A 355 14.64 -25.16 -4.93
CA PHE A 355 13.75 -24.14 -5.47
C PHE A 355 14.26 -22.75 -5.10
N VAL A 356 14.38 -21.88 -6.10
CA VAL A 356 14.89 -20.51 -5.92
C VAL A 356 13.84 -19.51 -6.38
N GLY A 357 13.53 -18.54 -5.52
CA GLY A 357 12.68 -17.39 -5.84
C GLY A 357 13.52 -16.11 -5.85
N ILE A 358 13.32 -15.26 -6.85
CA ILE A 358 14.08 -14.01 -7.03
C ILE A 358 13.09 -12.87 -7.26
N ASP A 359 13.23 -11.80 -6.50
CA ASP A 359 12.41 -10.59 -6.64
C ASP A 359 13.26 -9.32 -6.45
N VAL A 360 12.85 -8.23 -7.08
CA VAL A 360 13.47 -6.91 -6.93
C VAL A 360 12.39 -5.89 -6.59
N ASN A 361 12.47 -5.33 -5.39
CA ASN A 361 11.59 -4.27 -4.96
C ASN A 361 12.19 -2.90 -5.29
N HIS A 362 11.43 -2.10 -6.03
CA HIS A 362 11.78 -0.72 -6.36
C HIS A 362 11.14 0.27 -5.39
N PRO A 363 11.77 1.44 -5.17
CA PRO A 363 11.16 2.52 -4.43
C PRO A 363 9.84 3.01 -5.05
N PRO A 364 9.01 3.73 -4.27
CA PRO A 364 7.77 4.34 -4.77
C PRO A 364 8.00 5.34 -5.91
N SER A 365 6.97 5.55 -6.73
CA SER A 365 7.01 6.52 -7.84
C SER A 365 7.40 7.93 -7.36
N GLY A 366 8.38 8.53 -8.03
CA GLY A 366 8.90 9.87 -7.73
C GLY A 366 10.08 9.90 -6.76
N ASP A 367 10.49 8.76 -6.21
CA ASP A 367 11.79 8.62 -5.56
C ASP A 367 12.89 8.49 -6.62
N ASN A 368 13.98 9.24 -6.49
CA ASN A 368 15.09 9.29 -7.45
C ASN A 368 16.45 8.84 -6.84
N SER A 369 16.45 8.32 -5.61
CA SER A 369 17.69 8.13 -4.84
C SER A 369 17.75 6.84 -4.04
N THR A 370 16.61 6.30 -3.61
CA THR A 370 16.58 5.08 -2.81
C THR A 370 17.02 3.90 -3.70
N PRO A 371 17.97 3.05 -3.26
CA PRO A 371 18.39 1.90 -4.03
C PRO A 371 17.24 0.88 -4.17
N SER A 372 17.26 0.08 -5.24
CA SER A 372 16.37 -1.07 -5.31
C SER A 372 16.90 -2.19 -4.40
N LEU A 373 16.00 -3.04 -3.89
CA LEU A 373 16.36 -4.17 -3.03
C LEU A 373 16.09 -5.49 -3.76
N ALA A 374 17.15 -6.22 -4.08
CA ALA A 374 17.07 -7.57 -4.61
C ALA A 374 17.01 -8.58 -3.46
N ALA A 375 16.11 -9.56 -3.59
CA ALA A 375 15.92 -10.66 -2.66
C ALA A 375 15.99 -11.99 -3.39
N VAL A 376 16.78 -12.92 -2.86
CA VAL A 376 16.85 -14.30 -3.34
C VAL A 376 16.52 -15.22 -2.17
N VAL A 377 15.58 -16.14 -2.38
CA VAL A 377 15.26 -17.21 -1.43
C VAL A 377 15.58 -18.58 -2.03
N GLY A 378 16.08 -19.50 -1.20
CA GLY A 378 16.37 -20.87 -1.61
C GLY A 378 15.77 -21.87 -0.62
N SER A 379 15.13 -22.93 -1.12
CA SER A 379 14.57 -23.99 -0.29
C SER A 379 15.67 -24.76 0.45
N MET A 380 15.44 -25.07 1.72
CA MET A 380 16.43 -25.68 2.62
C MET A 380 16.07 -27.10 3.09
N ASP A 381 14.91 -27.60 2.67
CA ASP A 381 14.40 -28.92 3.04
C ASP A 381 13.69 -29.62 1.88
N GLN A 382 13.58 -30.95 1.98
CA GLN A 382 12.90 -31.79 0.96
C GLN A 382 11.41 -31.48 0.81
N HIS A 383 10.79 -30.88 1.84
CA HIS A 383 9.38 -30.51 1.84
C HIS A 383 9.12 -29.11 1.27
N VAL A 384 10.18 -28.40 0.84
CA VAL A 384 10.07 -27.07 0.22
C VAL A 384 9.32 -26.09 1.13
N SER A 385 9.52 -26.25 2.45
CA SER A 385 8.79 -25.57 3.51
C SER A 385 9.66 -24.56 4.28
N GLN A 386 10.98 -24.75 4.26
CA GLN A 386 11.95 -23.83 4.86
C GLN A 386 12.76 -23.15 3.77
N TYR A 387 13.01 -21.84 3.94
CA TYR A 387 13.76 -21.04 2.99
C TYR A 387 14.81 -20.20 3.71
N ALA A 388 16.01 -20.16 3.14
CA ALA A 388 17.01 -19.15 3.45
C ALA A 388 16.79 -17.91 2.57
N LEU A 389 17.20 -16.74 3.04
CA LEU A 389 17.03 -15.45 2.36
C LEU A 389 18.38 -14.74 2.27
N GLU A 390 18.70 -14.23 1.08
CA GLU A 390 19.78 -13.29 0.84
C GLU A 390 19.23 -11.97 0.28
N LEU A 391 19.70 -10.85 0.83
CA LEU A 391 19.28 -9.50 0.44
C LEU A 391 20.46 -8.67 -0.06
N ARG A 392 20.27 -7.90 -1.13
CA ARG A 392 21.27 -6.97 -1.68
C ARG A 392 20.63 -5.67 -2.15
N HIS A 393 21.26 -4.55 -1.81
CA HIS A 393 20.97 -3.29 -2.49
C HIS A 393 21.58 -3.32 -3.89
N GLN A 394 20.85 -2.77 -4.86
CA GLN A 394 21.33 -2.54 -6.21
C GLN A 394 21.02 -1.10 -6.64
N ARG A 395 21.49 -0.71 -7.83
CA ARG A 395 21.30 0.65 -8.35
C ARG A 395 19.81 1.04 -8.40
N HIS A 396 19.55 2.34 -8.28
CA HIS A 396 18.24 2.92 -8.54
C HIS A 396 17.81 2.66 -10.00
N ARG A 397 16.49 2.66 -10.25
CA ARG A 397 15.91 2.32 -11.56
C ARG A 397 16.05 3.46 -12.57
#